data_AF-A0A7W4GJ37-F1
#
_entry.id   AF-A0A7W4GJ37-F1
#
_cell.length_a   1.000
_cell.length_b   1.000
_cell.length_c   1.000
_cell.angle_alpha   90.00
_cell.angle_beta   90.00
_cell.angle_gamma   90.00
#
_symmetry.space_group_name_H-M   'P 1'
#
loop_
_entity.id
_entity.type
_entity.pdbx_description
1 polymer ?
#
loop_
_entity_poly.entity_id
_entity_poly.type
_entity_poly.pdbx_seq_one_letter_code
_entity_poly.pdbx_strand_id
1 'polypeptide(L)'
;KRLLDLVRSSCKGVSEPVAEVCNLFNELTNDGKEMNKYSELLSDTIRSIIEVKEEQDIDSLFSGGETTALINTIQGLDDFELINFLVVQDHTKASAVKKGLTNA
;
A
#
# COMPACT_ATOMS: atom_id res chain seq x y z
N LYS A 1 6.01 -13.26 2.94
CA LYS A 1 5.88 -13.94 1.62
C LYS A 1 4.43 -14.24 1.21
N ARG A 2 3.58 -14.80 2.08
CA ARG A 2 2.20 -15.23 1.74
C ARG A 2 1.33 -14.21 1.00
N LEU A 3 1.38 -12.92 1.38
CA LEU A 3 0.60 -11.87 0.69
C LEU A 3 1.03 -11.70 -0.77
N LEU A 4 2.34 -11.60 -1.03
CA LEU A 4 2.87 -11.48 -2.39
C LEU A 4 2.56 -12.71 -3.23
N ASP A 5 2.59 -13.91 -2.62
CA ASP A 5 2.19 -15.14 -3.30
C ASP A 5 0.70 -15.15 -3.67
N LEU A 6 -0.16 -14.65 -2.77
CA LEU A 6 -1.59 -14.51 -3.03
C LEU A 6 -1.84 -13.54 -4.18
N VAL A 7 -1.23 -12.35 -4.14
CA VAL A 7 -1.34 -11.33 -5.19
C VAL A 7 -0.90 -11.89 -6.54
N ARG A 8 0.28 -12.53 -6.58
CA ARG A 8 0.79 -13.18 -7.78
C ARG A 8 -0.16 -14.26 -8.30
N SER A 9 -0.76 -15.05 -7.41
CA SER A 9 -1.71 -16.11 -7.81
C SER A 9 -3.00 -15.53 -8.39
N SER A 10 -3.51 -14.43 -7.83
CA SER A 10 -4.73 -13.76 -8.27
C SER A 10 -4.57 -13.09 -9.64
N CYS A 11 -3.37 -12.63 -9.98
CA CYS A 11 -3.08 -12.01 -11.28
C CYS A 11 -2.57 -13.02 -12.34
N LYS A 12 -2.48 -14.31 -12.01
CA LYS A 12 -1.91 -15.32 -12.92
C LYS A 12 -2.78 -15.50 -14.16
N GLY A 13 -2.19 -15.39 -15.34
CA GLY A 13 -2.88 -15.56 -16.61
C GLY A 13 -3.62 -14.30 -17.11
N VAL A 14 -3.53 -13.20 -16.37
CA VAL A 14 -4.07 -11.89 -16.75
C VAL A 14 -2.88 -10.98 -17.07
N SER A 15 -2.61 -10.78 -18.36
CA SER A 15 -1.50 -9.92 -18.83
C SER A 15 -1.91 -8.46 -18.98
N GLU A 16 -3.20 -8.19 -19.10
CA GLU A 16 -3.77 -6.86 -19.29
C GLU A 16 -4.55 -6.44 -18.04
N PRO A 17 -4.51 -5.15 -17.66
CA PRO A 17 -5.31 -4.66 -16.55
C PRO A 17 -6.81 -4.82 -16.82
N VAL A 18 -7.58 -5.12 -15.78
CA VAL A 18 -9.04 -5.19 -15.88
C VAL A 18 -9.60 -3.77 -15.95
N ALA A 19 -9.87 -3.29 -17.17
CA ALA A 19 -10.23 -1.90 -17.45
C ALA A 19 -11.39 -1.37 -16.58
N GLU A 20 -12.40 -2.19 -16.30
CA GLU A 20 -13.54 -1.78 -15.45
C GLU A 20 -13.12 -1.42 -14.01
N VAL A 21 -12.14 -2.13 -13.47
CA VAL A 21 -11.61 -1.88 -12.12
C VAL A 21 -10.71 -0.65 -12.12
N CYS A 22 -9.90 -0.47 -13.17
CA CYS A 22 -9.07 0.72 -13.34
C CYS A 22 -9.93 1.98 -13.45
N ASN A 23 -10.99 1.96 -14.27
CA ASN A 23 -11.88 3.10 -14.44
C ASN A 23 -12.57 3.48 -13.12
N LEU A 24 -13.05 2.50 -12.35
CA LEU A 24 -13.64 2.76 -11.04
C LEU A 24 -12.65 3.46 -10.10
N PHE A 25 -11.41 2.99 -10.07
CA PHE A 25 -10.38 3.59 -9.21
C PHE A 25 -10.01 5.00 -9.69
N ASN A 26 -9.91 5.22 -11.00
CA ASN A 26 -9.63 6.51 -11.59
C ASN A 26 -10.74 7.53 -11.30
N GLU A 27 -12.01 7.15 -11.40
CA GLU A 27 -13.13 8.03 -11.02
C GLU A 27 -13.07 8.41 -9.53
N LEU A 28 -12.79 7.43 -8.66
CA LEU A 28 -12.68 7.68 -7.21
C LEU A 28 -11.50 8.59 -6.84
N THR A 29 -10.46 8.61 -7.67
CA THR A 29 -9.22 9.37 -7.41
C THR A 29 -9.07 10.58 -8.31
N ASN A 30 -10.05 10.90 -9.16
CA ASN A 30 -9.96 11.94 -10.18
C ASN A 30 -8.68 11.76 -11.04
N ASP A 31 -8.53 10.58 -11.63
CA ASP A 31 -7.34 10.13 -12.37
C ASP A 31 -6.04 10.30 -11.54
N GLY A 32 -6.10 9.94 -10.26
CA GLY A 32 -4.95 10.03 -9.35
C GLY A 32 -4.65 11.43 -8.82
N LYS A 33 -5.46 12.45 -9.08
CA LYS A 33 -5.29 13.80 -8.50
C LYS A 33 -5.68 13.86 -7.02
N GLU A 34 -6.70 13.10 -6.63
CA GLU A 34 -7.23 13.05 -5.27
C GLU A 34 -6.73 11.79 -4.54
N MET A 35 -5.42 11.76 -4.26
CA MET A 35 -4.75 10.61 -3.64
C MET A 35 -4.46 10.79 -2.14
N ASN A 36 -4.89 11.89 -1.53
CA ASN A 36 -4.56 12.28 -0.15
C ASN A 36 -4.76 11.14 0.85
N LYS A 37 -5.91 10.45 0.80
CA LYS A 37 -6.21 9.31 1.66
C LYS A 37 -5.19 8.17 1.55
N TYR A 38 -4.73 7.86 0.34
CA TYR A 38 -3.78 6.77 0.11
C TYR A 38 -2.36 7.18 0.52
N SER A 39 -1.99 8.44 0.29
CA SER A 39 -0.71 9.00 0.75
C SER A 39 -0.63 9.08 2.28
N GLU A 40 -1.73 9.39 2.97
CA GLU A 40 -1.82 9.33 4.43
C GLU A 40 -1.60 7.91 4.94
N LEU A 41 -2.29 6.91 4.37
CA LEU A 41 -2.11 5.50 4.75
C LEU A 41 -0.66 5.01 4.53
N LEU A 42 -0.02 5.46 3.44
CA LEU A 42 1.39 5.16 3.18
C LEU A 42 2.28 5.79 4.27
N SER A 43 2.03 7.04 4.62
CA SER A 43 2.76 7.78 5.66
C SER A 43 2.63 7.12 7.03
N ASP A 44 1.40 6.71 7.39
CA ASP A 44 1.12 5.99 8.64
C ASP A 44 1.81 4.62 8.68
N THR A 45 1.81 3.91 7.56
CA THR A 45 2.50 2.61 7.45
C THR A 45 4.01 2.77 7.64
N ILE A 46 4.62 3.78 7.00
CA ILE A 46 6.06 4.06 7.15
C ILE A 46 6.38 4.43 8.59
N ARG A 47 5.56 5.28 9.22
CA ARG A 47 5.75 5.62 10.64
C ARG A 47 5.68 4.40 11.55
N SER A 48 4.70 3.52 11.34
CA SER A 48 4.58 2.27 12.09
C SER A 48 5.81 1.36 11.91
N ILE A 49 6.40 1.31 10.71
CA ILE A 49 7.64 0.55 10.46
C ILE A 49 8.82 1.15 11.24
N ILE A 50 8.95 2.48 11.25
CA ILE A 50 10.01 3.19 11.99
C ILE A 50 9.87 2.93 13.49
N GLU A 51 8.67 3.12 14.06
CA GLU A 51 8.39 2.90 15.48
C GLU A 51 8.76 1.47 15.92
N VAL A 52 8.33 0.46 15.16
CA VAL A 52 8.66 -0.95 15.46
C VAL A 52 10.17 -1.22 15.38
N LYS A 53 10.89 -0.55 14.46
CA LYS A 53 12.35 -0.68 14.37
C LYS A 53 13.05 -0.03 15.56
N GLU A 54 12.63 1.16 15.96
CA GLU A 54 13.20 1.86 17.12
C GLU A 54 12.98 1.06 18.41
N GLU A 55 11.79 0.48 18.60
CA GLU A 55 11.51 -0.43 19.73
C GLU A 55 12.44 -1.65 19.73
N GLN A 56 12.65 -2.29 18.57
CA GLN A 56 13.56 -3.44 18.43
C GLN A 56 15.04 -3.05 18.68
N ASP A 57 15.47 -1.87 18.25
CA ASP A 57 16.83 -1.38 18.48
C ASP A 57 17.08 -1.10 19.97
N ILE A 58 16.08 -0.59 20.69
CA ILE A 58 16.12 -0.41 22.15
C ILE A 58 16.18 -1.76 22.87
N ASP A 59 15.35 -2.74 22.50
CA ASP A 59 15.41 -4.08 23.08
C ASP A 59 16.78 -4.75 22.82
N SER A 60 17.35 -4.55 21.63
CA SER A 60 18.69 -5.03 21.30
C SER A 60 19.79 -4.35 22.13
N LEU A 61 19.61 -3.09 22.54
CA LEU A 61 20.53 -2.36 23.43
C LEU A 61 20.56 -2.94 24.85
N PHE A 62 19.46 -3.53 25.31
CA PHE A 62 19.33 -4.10 26.65
C PHE A 62 19.52 -5.64 26.70
N SER A 63 19.52 -6.31 25.54
CA SER A 63 19.90 -7.72 25.44
C SER A 63 21.43 -7.86 25.37
N GLY A 64 22.05 -8.58 26.31
CA GLY A 64 23.52 -8.56 26.57
C GLY A 64 24.46 -9.21 25.55
N GLY A 65 24.28 -8.98 24.24
CA GLY A 65 25.19 -9.36 23.14
C GLY A 65 25.67 -8.16 22.32
N GLU A 66 26.52 -8.37 21.31
CA GLU A 66 27.05 -7.30 20.43
C GLU A 66 25.94 -6.38 19.93
N THR A 67 26.00 -5.12 20.35
CA THR A 67 25.01 -4.09 20.06
C THR A 67 25.08 -3.67 18.60
N THR A 68 24.02 -3.90 17.82
CA THR A 68 23.86 -3.38 16.44
C THR A 68 23.27 -1.97 16.39
N ALA A 69 23.27 -1.27 17.53
CA ALA A 69 22.30 -0.27 17.93
C ALA A 69 22.25 1.07 17.17
N LEU A 70 22.89 1.24 16.01
CA LEU A 70 22.92 2.57 15.37
C LEU A 70 23.27 2.58 13.87
N ILE A 71 23.02 1.48 13.14
CA ILE A 71 23.55 1.35 11.77
C ILE A 71 22.52 1.67 10.67
N ASN A 72 21.21 1.72 10.97
CA ASN A 72 20.17 1.96 9.94
C ASN A 72 19.12 2.98 10.40
N THR A 73 19.50 4.24 10.54
CA THR A 73 18.54 5.33 10.77
C THR A 73 17.66 5.50 9.54
N ILE A 74 16.41 5.04 9.61
CA ILE A 74 15.37 5.34 8.62
C ILE A 74 14.90 6.77 8.91
N GLN A 75 15.20 7.72 8.02
CA GLN A 75 14.88 9.14 8.17
C GLN A 75 13.45 9.51 7.77
N GLY A 76 12.72 8.63 7.10
CA GLY A 76 11.31 8.83 6.77
C GLY A 76 10.97 8.41 5.35
N LEU A 77 10.02 9.13 4.73
CA LEU A 77 9.50 8.84 3.38
C LEU A 77 10.58 8.79 2.29
N ASP A 78 11.66 9.56 2.44
CA ASP A 78 12.75 9.65 1.45
C ASP A 78 13.57 8.35 1.32
N ASP A 79 13.48 7.44 2.29
CA ASP A 79 14.14 6.14 2.25
C ASP A 79 13.27 5.04 1.61
N PHE A 80 12.07 5.38 1.15
CA PHE A 80 11.12 4.44 0.56
C PHE A 80 10.78 4.83 -0.88
N GLU A 81 10.78 3.83 -1.77
CA GLU A 81 10.28 3.96 -3.13
C GLU A 81 8.93 3.25 -3.27
N LEU A 82 7.93 3.95 -3.82
CA LEU A 82 6.64 3.34 -4.16
C LEU A 82 6.75 2.61 -5.50
N ILE A 83 6.77 1.28 -5.44
CA ILE A 83 6.87 0.45 -6.66
C ILE A 83 5.52 0.27 -7.37
N ASN A 84 4.41 0.09 -6.63
CA ASN A 84 3.07 -0.09 -7.19
C ASN A 84 1.96 0.10 -6.13
N PHE A 85 0.76 0.47 -6.59
CA PHE A 85 -0.48 0.37 -5.82
C PHE A 85 -1.19 -0.96 -6.10
N LEU A 86 -1.58 -1.66 -5.03
CA LEU A 86 -2.50 -2.79 -5.13
C LEU A 86 -3.84 -2.41 -4.52
N VAL A 87 -4.86 -2.29 -5.36
CA VAL A 87 -6.21 -1.92 -4.92
C VAL A 87 -7.08 -3.17 -4.83
N VAL A 88 -7.63 -3.43 -3.64
CA VAL A 88 -8.62 -4.49 -3.43
C VAL A 88 -9.97 -3.83 -3.23
N GLN A 89 -10.90 -4.05 -4.15
CA GLN A 89 -12.27 -3.54 -4.04
C GLN A 89 -13.28 -4.67 -4.12
N ASP A 90 -14.43 -4.46 -3.48
CA ASP A 90 -15.57 -5.34 -3.62
C ASP A 90 -16.19 -5.19 -5.03
N HIS A 91 -16.34 -6.31 -5.73
CA HIS A 91 -16.98 -6.42 -7.03
C HIS A 91 -18.39 -5.80 -7.11
N THR A 92 -19.09 -5.67 -5.98
CA THR A 92 -20.45 -5.08 -5.95
C THR A 92 -20.48 -3.56 -6.13
N LYS A 93 -19.43 -2.83 -5.73
CA LYS A 93 -19.38 -1.36 -5.91
C LYS A 93 -19.07 -0.96 -7.35
N ALA A 94 -18.33 -1.78 -8.10
CA ALA A 94 -18.06 -1.57 -9.52
C ALA A 94 -19.33 -1.56 -10.38
N SER A 95 -20.36 -2.33 -9.99
CA SER A 95 -21.64 -2.37 -10.72
C SER A 95 -22.60 -1.21 -10.36
N ALA A 96 -22.43 -0.56 -9.21
CA ALA A 96 -23.28 0.56 -8.80
C ALA A 96 -22.99 1.85 -9.58
N VAL A 97 -21.72 2.07 -9.96
CA VAL A 97 -21.30 3.21 -10.80
C VAL A 97 -21.93 3.14 -12.20
N LYS A 98 -21.98 1.94 -12.82
CA LYS A 98 -22.68 1.75 -14.12
C LYS A 98 -24.18 2.10 -14.06
N LYS A 99 -24.85 1.95 -12.91
CA LYS A 99 -26.27 2.30 -12.74
C LYS A 99 -26.53 3.81 -12.57
N GLY A 100 -25.51 4.60 -12.19
CA GLY A 100 -25.63 6.06 -12.08
C GLY A 100 -25.56 6.80 -13.41
N LEU A 101 -24.88 6.24 -14.42
CA LEU A 101 -24.71 6.84 -15.74
C LEU A 101 -25.84 6.51 -16.74
N THR A 102 -26.80 5.66 -16.39
CA THR A 102 -27.91 5.25 -17.27
C THR A 102 -29.24 5.97 -16.99
N ASN A 103 -29.26 6.93 -16.06
CA ASN A 103 -30.41 7.78 -15.78
C ASN A 103 -30.04 9.26 -15.97
N ALA A 104 -29.86 9.69 -17.22
CA ALA A 104 -29.88 11.09 -17.64
C ALA A 104 -30.53 11.19 -19.02
#